data_AF-G6C4V3-F1
#
_entry.id   AF-G6C4V3-F1
#
_cell.length_a   1.000
_cell.length_b   1.000
_cell.length_c   1.000
_cell.angle_alpha   90.00
_cell.angle_beta   90.00
_cell.angle_gamma   90.00
#
_symmetry.space_group_name_H-M   'P 1'
#
loop_
_entity.id
_entity.type
_entity.pdbx_description
1 polymer ?
#
loop_
_entity_poly.entity_id
_entity_poly.type
_entity_poly.pdbx_seq_one_letter_code
_entity_poly.pdbx_strand_id
1 'polypeptide(L)'
;MTKFVIKICYNLFEVRLMKDMRLLELYNRLLRNDDIDIEEYAKENKVSTRTVERDIKCIRKFLANNENQTREVICNSKKKKYQLTYTEDSVNLTKSEILAISKILLASRAFLKEELEELL
;
A
#
# COMPACT_ATOMS: atom_id res chain seq x y z
N MET A 1 -38.21 -22.37 1.79
CA MET A 1 -37.36 -21.87 0.68
C MET A 1 -36.61 -20.58 1.03
N THR A 2 -37.24 -19.63 1.73
CA THR A 2 -36.65 -18.33 2.13
C THR A 2 -35.40 -18.40 3.01
N LYS A 3 -35.34 -19.31 4.01
CA LYS A 3 -34.17 -19.44 4.89
C LYS A 3 -32.87 -19.88 4.17
N PHE A 4 -32.99 -20.65 3.09
CA PHE A 4 -31.84 -21.16 2.33
C PHE A 4 -31.22 -20.06 1.46
N VAL A 5 -32.06 -19.29 0.76
CA VAL A 5 -31.61 -18.15 -0.06
C VAL A 5 -30.92 -17.09 0.79
N ILE A 6 -31.50 -16.76 1.96
CA ILE A 6 -30.90 -15.80 2.91
C ILE A 6 -29.50 -16.28 3.34
N LYS A 7 -29.33 -17.56 3.70
CA LYS A 7 -28.03 -18.10 4.11
C LYS A 7 -26.98 -18.03 3.00
N ILE A 8 -27.37 -18.30 1.75
CA ILE A 8 -26.46 -18.16 0.60
C ILE A 8 -26.04 -16.69 0.43
N CYS A 9 -26.99 -15.76 0.50
CA CYS A 9 -26.69 -14.32 0.37
C CYS A 9 -25.74 -13.83 1.47
N TYR A 10 -25.95 -14.23 2.73
CA TYR A 10 -25.04 -13.90 3.84
C TYR A 10 -23.63 -14.44 3.61
N ASN A 11 -23.50 -15.72 3.24
CA ASN A 11 -22.19 -16.31 2.94
C ASN A 11 -21.50 -15.60 1.77
N LEU A 12 -22.24 -15.25 0.72
CA LEU A 12 -21.67 -14.55 -0.44
C LEU A 12 -21.20 -13.14 -0.06
N PHE A 13 -21.95 -12.46 0.81
CA PHE A 13 -21.59 -11.15 1.34
C PHE A 13 -20.35 -11.21 2.23
N GLU A 14 -20.25 -12.19 3.14
CA GLU A 14 -19.05 -12.37 3.98
C GLU A 14 -17.80 -12.67 3.15
N VAL A 15 -17.90 -13.59 2.18
CA VAL A 15 -16.77 -13.90 1.28
C VAL A 15 -16.32 -12.66 0.51
N ARG A 16 -17.25 -11.80 0.11
CA ARG A 16 -16.95 -10.54 -0.56
C ARG A 16 -16.26 -9.55 0.39
N LEU A 17 -16.77 -9.36 1.60
CA LEU A 17 -16.15 -8.50 2.62
C LEU A 17 -14.73 -8.95 2.96
N MET A 18 -14.49 -10.25 3.12
CA MET A 18 -13.15 -10.78 3.39
C MET A 18 -12.15 -10.45 2.26
N LYS A 19 -12.61 -10.53 1.01
CA LYS A 19 -11.79 -10.14 -0.14
C LYS A 19 -11.49 -8.65 -0.14
N ASP A 20 -12.50 -7.81 0.11
CA ASP A 20 -12.35 -6.35 0.05
C ASP A 20 -11.41 -5.86 1.18
N MET A 21 -11.55 -6.40 2.39
CA MET A 21 -10.64 -6.13 3.52
C MET A 21 -9.20 -6.55 3.20
N ARG A 22 -9.00 -7.73 2.59
CA ARG A 22 -7.66 -8.19 2.18
C ARG A 22 -7.03 -7.29 1.11
N LEU A 23 -7.82 -6.81 0.16
CA LEU A 23 -7.34 -5.92 -0.89
C LEU A 23 -6.92 -4.56 -0.32
N LEU A 24 -7.71 -4.02 0.62
CA LEU A 24 -7.40 -2.76 1.31
C LEU A 24 -6.17 -2.88 2.21
N GLU A 25 -6.04 -3.98 2.95
CA GLU A 25 -4.86 -4.25 3.78
C GLU A 25 -3.59 -4.35 2.93
N LEU A 26 -3.65 -5.09 1.80
CA LEU A 26 -2.53 -5.18 0.85
C LEU A 26 -2.11 -3.79 0.37
N TYR A 27 -3.09 -2.95 0.01
CA TYR A 27 -2.82 -1.60 -0.43
C TYR A 27 -2.22 -0.72 0.68
N ASN A 28 -2.71 -0.84 1.92
CA ASN A 28 -2.14 -0.12 3.06
C ASN A 28 -0.68 -0.49 3.34
N ARG A 29 -0.32 -1.77 3.26
CA ARG A 29 1.08 -2.21 3.40
C ARG A 29 1.96 -1.63 2.30
N LEU A 30 1.48 -1.63 1.05
CA LEU A 30 2.17 -0.98 -0.06
C LEU A 30 2.37 0.53 0.17
N LEU A 31 1.38 1.23 0.74
CA LEU A 31 1.51 2.66 1.09
C LEU A 31 2.56 2.91 2.19
N ARG A 32 2.81 1.94 3.08
CA ARG A 32 3.85 1.99 4.11
C ARG A 32 5.25 1.65 3.58
N ASN A 33 5.38 1.43 2.28
CA ASN A 33 6.61 0.98 1.62
C ASN A 33 7.06 -0.43 2.04
N ASP A 34 6.13 -1.29 2.47
CA ASP A 34 6.44 -2.68 2.81
C ASP A 34 6.81 -3.50 1.56
N ASP A 35 7.76 -4.43 1.72
CA ASP A 35 8.13 -5.41 0.70
C ASP A 35 7.16 -6.61 0.74
N ILE A 36 6.22 -6.68 -0.19
CA ILE A 36 5.22 -7.75 -0.21
C ILE A 36 5.78 -9.03 -0.85
N ASP A 37 5.95 -10.06 -0.02
CA ASP A 37 6.16 -11.44 -0.48
C ASP A 37 4.80 -12.12 -0.75
N ILE A 38 4.63 -12.67 -1.95
CA ILE A 38 3.36 -13.29 -2.34
C ILE A 38 3.06 -14.54 -1.51
N GLU A 39 4.06 -15.36 -1.19
CA GLU A 39 3.86 -16.63 -0.49
C GLU A 39 3.48 -16.37 0.97
N GLU A 40 4.19 -15.45 1.61
CA GLU A 40 3.92 -15.04 2.98
C GLU A 40 2.53 -14.41 3.10
N TYR A 41 2.22 -13.44 2.23
CA TYR A 41 0.92 -12.76 2.24
C TYR A 41 -0.24 -13.71 1.96
N ALA A 42 -0.05 -14.67 1.04
CA ALA A 42 -1.03 -15.71 0.75
C ALA A 42 -1.30 -16.60 1.97
N LYS A 43 -0.24 -17.00 2.68
CA LYS A 43 -0.33 -17.81 3.91
C LYS A 43 -1.06 -17.07 5.03
N GLU A 44 -0.71 -15.80 5.29
CA GLU A 44 -1.37 -14.96 6.29
C GLU A 44 -2.89 -14.85 6.05
N ASN A 45 -3.26 -14.67 4.78
CA ASN A 45 -4.65 -14.48 4.38
C ASN A 45 -5.38 -15.79 4.02
N LYS A 46 -4.74 -16.95 4.22
CA LYS A 46 -5.28 -18.29 3.92
C LYS A 46 -5.84 -18.41 2.49
N VAL A 47 -5.14 -17.83 1.53
CA VAL A 47 -5.52 -17.86 0.10
C VAL A 47 -4.39 -18.40 -0.76
N SER A 48 -4.67 -18.65 -2.03
CA SER A 48 -3.62 -19.04 -2.98
C SER A 48 -2.79 -17.83 -3.42
N THR A 49 -1.53 -18.07 -3.79
CA THR A 49 -0.64 -17.07 -4.41
C THR A 49 -1.29 -16.44 -5.65
N ARG A 50 -1.98 -17.24 -6.49
CA ARG A 50 -2.77 -16.77 -7.63
C ARG A 50 -3.88 -15.77 -7.25
N THR A 51 -4.41 -15.87 -6.04
CA THR A 51 -5.40 -14.90 -5.54
C THR A 51 -4.73 -13.57 -5.19
N VAL A 52 -3.58 -13.62 -4.51
CA VAL A 52 -2.78 -12.43 -4.19
C VAL A 52 -2.30 -11.72 -5.47
N GLU A 53 -1.84 -12.46 -6.49
CA GLU A 53 -1.48 -11.89 -7.79
C GLU A 53 -2.64 -11.14 -8.46
N ARG A 54 -3.87 -11.65 -8.33
CA ARG A 54 -5.06 -10.96 -8.84
C ARG A 54 -5.38 -9.69 -8.06
N ASP A 55 -5.16 -9.71 -6.75
CA ASP A 55 -5.33 -8.54 -5.90
C ASP A 55 -4.32 -7.45 -6.28
N ILE A 56 -3.03 -7.81 -6.44
CA ILE A 56 -1.97 -6.92 -6.96
C ILE A 56 -2.36 -6.38 -8.33
N LYS A 57 -2.89 -7.22 -9.23
CA LYS A 57 -3.37 -6.78 -10.55
C LYS A 57 -4.54 -5.80 -10.44
N CYS A 58 -5.44 -5.95 -9.48
CA CYS A 58 -6.49 -4.97 -9.21
C CYS A 58 -5.91 -3.64 -8.74
N ILE A 59 -4.95 -3.66 -7.81
CA ILE A 59 -4.29 -2.45 -7.32
C ILE A 59 -3.57 -1.73 -8.48
N ARG A 60 -2.81 -2.45 -9.31
CA ARG A 60 -2.17 -1.88 -10.50
C ARG A 60 -3.16 -1.18 -11.43
N LYS A 61 -4.30 -1.82 -11.71
CA LYS A 61 -5.37 -1.21 -12.53
C LYS A 61 -5.96 0.03 -11.88
N PHE A 62 -6.18 0.00 -10.56
CA PHE A 62 -6.67 1.15 -9.82
C PHE A 62 -5.70 2.32 -9.92
N LEU A 63 -4.40 2.08 -9.71
CA LEU A 63 -3.37 3.12 -9.80
C LEU A 63 -3.22 3.69 -11.22
N ALA A 64 -3.27 2.83 -12.25
CA ALA A 64 -3.17 3.26 -13.65
C ALA A 64 -4.35 4.16 -14.09
N ASN A 65 -5.53 3.97 -13.49
CA ASN A 65 -6.73 4.76 -13.77
C ASN A 65 -6.79 6.08 -12.97
N ASN A 66 -5.85 6.34 -12.04
CA ASN A 66 -5.81 7.61 -11.33
C ASN A 66 -5.16 8.69 -12.21
N GLU A 67 -5.78 9.87 -12.28
CA GLU A 67 -5.40 10.97 -13.19
C GLU A 67 -3.93 11.39 -13.04
N ASN A 68 -3.37 11.31 -11.83
CA ASN A 68 -2.03 11.81 -11.58
C ASN A 68 -0.91 10.77 -11.79
N GLN A 69 -1.23 9.49 -12.08
CA GLN A 69 -0.28 8.37 -12.35
C GLN A 69 1.03 8.34 -11.51
N THR A 70 0.98 8.92 -10.31
CA THR A 70 2.14 9.18 -9.45
C THR A 70 2.74 7.93 -8.83
N ARG A 71 2.03 6.80 -8.91
CA ARG A 71 2.32 5.59 -8.14
C ARG A 71 2.20 4.37 -9.02
N GLU A 72 3.15 3.45 -8.88
CA GLU A 72 3.17 2.17 -9.56
C GLU A 72 3.53 1.05 -8.58
N VAL A 73 2.97 -0.14 -8.77
CA VAL A 73 3.41 -1.35 -8.05
C VAL A 73 4.36 -2.13 -8.94
N ILE A 74 5.64 -2.18 -8.58
CA ILE A 74 6.68 -2.90 -9.32
C ILE A 74 7.03 -4.23 -8.63
N CYS A 75 7.52 -5.20 -9.42
CA CYS A 75 8.15 -6.39 -8.87
C CYS A 75 9.65 -6.18 -8.85
N ASN A 76 10.25 -6.19 -7.68
CA ASN A 76 11.68 -6.13 -7.52
C ASN A 76 12.28 -7.51 -7.87
N SER A 77 12.81 -7.66 -9.08
CA SER A 77 13.32 -8.95 -9.58
C SER A 77 14.42 -9.56 -8.71
N LYS A 78 15.19 -8.75 -7.97
CA LYS A 78 16.25 -9.24 -7.08
C LYS A 78 15.67 -9.86 -5.80
N LYS A 79 14.65 -9.22 -5.23
CA LYS A 79 14.00 -9.67 -3.99
C LYS A 79 12.82 -10.61 -4.24
N LYS A 80 12.29 -10.66 -5.47
CA LYS A 80 11.02 -11.31 -5.85
C LYS A 80 9.81 -10.82 -5.04
N LYS A 81 9.85 -9.55 -4.62
CA LYS A 81 8.80 -8.89 -3.81
C LYS A 81 8.17 -7.73 -4.55
N TYR A 82 6.95 -7.39 -4.17
CA TYR A 82 6.20 -6.28 -4.73
C TYR A 82 6.32 -5.06 -3.84
N GLN A 83 6.56 -3.90 -4.45
CA GLN A 83 6.76 -2.64 -3.77
C GLN A 83 5.97 -1.54 -4.50
N LEU A 84 5.53 -0.54 -3.75
CA LEU A 84 4.99 0.69 -4.33
C LEU A 84 6.15 1.64 -4.62
N THR A 85 6.17 2.19 -5.82
CA THR A 85 7.10 3.24 -6.24
C THR A 85 6.34 4.47 -6.66
N TYR A 86 7.01 5.61 -6.55
CA TYR A 86 6.47 6.91 -6.92
C TYR A 86 7.21 7.42 -8.15
N THR A 87 6.49 8.04 -9.09
CA THR A 87 7.14 8.74 -10.20
C THR A 87 7.92 9.93 -9.66
N GLU A 88 9.07 10.22 -10.26
CA GLU A 88 10.05 11.20 -9.75
C GLU A 88 9.43 12.58 -9.49
N ASP A 89 8.40 12.97 -10.24
CA ASP A 89 7.75 14.29 -10.13
C ASP A 89 6.71 14.42 -9.01
N SER A 90 6.36 13.32 -8.33
CA SER A 90 5.15 13.29 -7.50
C SER A 90 5.36 13.41 -5.99
N VAL A 91 6.58 13.12 -5.50
CA VAL A 91 6.89 13.08 -4.06
C VAL A 91 8.21 13.79 -3.73
N ASN A 92 8.98 14.22 -4.73
CA ASN A 92 10.28 14.81 -4.49
C ASN A 92 10.17 16.31 -4.25
N LEU A 93 10.48 16.71 -3.01
CA LEU A 93 10.84 18.08 -2.70
C LEU A 93 12.11 18.45 -3.46
N THR A 94 12.14 19.62 -4.08
CA THR A 94 13.37 20.17 -4.67
C THR A 94 14.42 20.40 -3.57
N LYS A 95 15.70 20.42 -3.94
CA LYS A 95 16.79 20.73 -3.01
C LYS A 95 16.55 22.04 -2.24
N SER A 96 15.97 23.03 -2.90
CA SER A 96 15.57 24.31 -2.29
C SER A 96 14.47 24.16 -1.25
N GLU A 97 13.44 23.35 -1.53
CA GLU A 97 12.32 23.11 -0.60
C GLU A 97 12.77 22.29 0.61
N ILE A 98 13.58 21.25 0.41
CA ILE A 98 14.20 20.49 1.50
C ILE A 98 14.98 21.44 2.40
N LEU A 99 15.85 22.28 1.82
CA LEU A 99 16.64 23.24 2.59
C LEU A 99 15.77 24.25 3.33
N ALA A 100 14.66 24.71 2.74
CA ALA A 100 13.73 25.63 3.38
C ALA A 100 13.05 24.97 4.59
N ILE A 101 12.56 23.74 4.43
CA ILE A 101 11.94 22.96 5.52
C ILE A 101 12.96 22.69 6.63
N SER A 102 14.17 22.24 6.30
CA SER A 102 15.24 22.03 7.29
C SER A 102 15.56 23.30 8.08
N LYS A 103 15.60 24.47 7.41
CA LYS A 103 15.81 25.76 8.10
C LYS A 103 14.67 26.10 9.06
N ILE A 104 13.42 25.87 8.66
CA ILE A 104 12.25 26.10 9.52
C ILE A 104 12.30 25.19 10.75
N LEU A 105 12.55 23.89 10.55
CA LEU A 105 12.65 22.91 11.64
C LEU A 105 13.75 23.29 12.64
N LEU A 106 14.95 23.62 12.14
CA LEU A 106 16.09 24.02 12.98
C LEU A 106 15.85 25.36 13.70
N ALA A 107 15.21 26.33 13.05
CA ALA A 107 14.93 27.64 13.65
C ALA A 107 13.80 27.59 14.68
N SER A 108 12.79 26.74 14.46
CA SER A 108 11.63 26.63 15.34
C SER A 108 11.98 26.06 16.72
N ARG A 109 13.13 25.39 16.88
CA ARG A 109 13.51 24.62 18.09
C ARG A 109 12.36 23.77 18.64
N ALA A 110 11.45 23.35 17.76
CA ALA A 110 10.21 22.66 18.13
C ALA A 110 10.46 21.22 18.57
N PHE A 111 11.63 20.68 18.22
CA PHE A 111 12.04 19.32 18.48
C PHE A 111 13.25 19.32 19.40
N LEU A 112 13.20 18.46 20.41
CA LEU A 112 14.37 18.02 21.16
C LEU A 112 15.31 17.26 20.22
N LYS A 113 16.57 17.12 20.63
CA LYS A 113 17.59 16.44 19.81
C LYS A 113 17.17 15.02 19.42
N GLU A 114 16.55 14.31 20.35
CA GLU A 114 16.05 12.94 20.16
C GLU A 114 14.93 12.89 19.12
N GLU A 115 13.99 13.84 19.18
CA GLU A 115 12.88 13.94 18.22
C GLU A 115 13.37 14.33 16.81
N LEU A 116 14.46 15.09 16.72
CA LEU A 116 15.09 15.44 15.45
C LEU A 116 15.84 14.26 14.81
N GLU A 117 16.43 13.38 15.62
CA GLU A 117 17.11 12.15 15.16
C GLU A 117 16.12 11.09 14.64
N GLU A 118 14.85 11.09 15.08
CA GLU A 118 13.81 10.20 14.52
C GLU A 118 13.23 10.69 13.19
N LEU A 119 13.32 12.00 12.91
CA LEU A 119 12.67 12.65 11.77
C LEU A 119 13.56 12.73 10.52
N LEU A 120 14.89 12.64 10.68
CA LEU A 120 15.92 12.75 9.63
C LEU A 120 16.53 11.38 9.29
#